data_AF-A0A2D0I9A4-F1
#
_entry.id   AF-A0A2D0I9A4-F1
#
_cell.length_a   1.000
_cell.length_b   1.000
_cell.length_c   1.000
_cell.angle_alpha   90.00
_cell.angle_beta   90.00
_cell.angle_gamma   90.00
#
_symmetry.space_group_name_H-M   'P 1'
#
loop_
_entity.id
_entity.type
_entity.pdbx_description
1 polymer ?
#
loop_
_entity_poly.entity_id
_entity_poly.type
_entity_poly.pdbx_seq_one_letter_code
_entity_poly.pdbx_strand_id
1 'polypeptide(L)'
;MGIESMMNNDNSITLETKLFGFIAEEAHSNRFSSMVNKLFKENGVNAMVIPMNIRPDDIVFTLSQMRESKLSGAIIASEYQGDAISIVDQTSANAQVQGLVDLIWIENGSLYGDLIMPEALTQYAESSDFKDDIALRSLSCYFYDLIEGKK
;
A
#
# COMPACT_ATOMS: atom_id res chain seq x y z
N MET A 1 -33.01 1.31 -20.31
CA MET A 1 -32.33 0.93 -19.06
C MET A 1 -30.95 0.46 -19.46
N GLY A 2 -29.96 1.34 -19.33
CA GLY A 2 -28.57 1.00 -19.65
C GLY A 2 -28.05 0.03 -18.61
N ILE A 3 -27.47 -1.06 -19.07
CA ILE A 3 -26.74 -2.00 -18.23
C ILE A 3 -25.44 -1.25 -17.91
N GLU A 4 -25.33 -0.66 -16.73
CA GLU A 4 -24.01 -0.25 -16.22
C GLU A 4 -23.20 -1.54 -16.14
N SER A 5 -22.27 -1.72 -17.09
CA SER A 5 -21.34 -2.82 -17.03
C SER A 5 -20.61 -2.70 -15.70
N MET A 6 -20.72 -3.71 -14.83
CA MET A 6 -19.88 -3.82 -13.66
C MET A 6 -18.42 -3.85 -14.13
N MET A 7 -17.74 -2.71 -14.06
CA MET A 7 -16.37 -2.55 -14.54
C MET A 7 -15.39 -3.23 -13.57
N ASN A 8 -14.33 -3.82 -14.13
CA ASN A 8 -13.31 -4.70 -13.52
C ASN A 8 -13.55 -6.23 -13.64
N ASN A 9 -14.64 -6.69 -14.27
CA ASN A 9 -14.79 -8.11 -14.60
C ASN A 9 -13.89 -8.55 -15.77
N ASP A 10 -13.64 -7.67 -16.73
CA ASP A 10 -12.93 -7.97 -17.99
C ASP A 10 -11.46 -7.52 -17.98
N ASN A 11 -10.89 -7.17 -16.81
CA ASN A 11 -9.54 -6.61 -16.66
C ASN A 11 -9.27 -5.36 -17.52
N SER A 12 -10.31 -4.58 -17.86
CA SER A 12 -10.19 -3.33 -18.60
C SER A 12 -9.88 -2.15 -17.68
N ILE A 13 -8.87 -1.34 -18.02
CA ILE A 13 -8.55 -0.06 -17.34
C ILE A 13 -9.12 1.08 -18.17
N THR A 14 -9.84 2.01 -17.54
CA THR A 14 -10.37 3.22 -18.17
C THR A 14 -9.69 4.48 -17.60
N LEU A 15 -10.01 5.65 -18.15
CA LEU A 15 -9.50 6.93 -17.66
C LEU A 15 -9.98 7.26 -16.24
N GLU A 16 -11.11 6.69 -15.85
CA GLU A 16 -11.74 6.86 -14.54
C GLU A 16 -11.22 5.88 -13.49
N THR A 17 -10.46 4.86 -13.89
CA THR A 17 -9.90 3.86 -12.98
C THR A 17 -8.84 4.51 -12.07
N LYS A 18 -9.01 4.38 -10.76
CA LYS A 18 -7.98 4.79 -9.80
C LYS A 18 -6.82 3.80 -9.82
N LEU A 19 -5.62 4.28 -10.10
CA LEU A 19 -4.41 3.45 -10.18
C LEU A 19 -3.53 3.68 -8.96
N PHE A 20 -3.10 2.60 -8.31
CA PHE A 20 -2.18 2.64 -7.19
C PHE A 20 -0.92 1.85 -7.53
N GLY A 21 0.25 2.35 -7.17
CA GLY A 21 1.49 1.55 -7.20
C GLY A 21 1.60 0.66 -5.97
N PHE A 22 2.19 -0.52 -6.11
CA PHE A 22 2.87 -1.21 -5.01
C PHE A 22 4.36 -1.23 -5.34
N ILE A 23 5.14 -0.39 -4.66
CA ILE A 23 6.55 -0.12 -4.96
C ILE A 23 7.42 -0.92 -4.00
N ALA A 24 8.25 -1.81 -4.57
CA ALA A 24 9.18 -2.66 -3.85
C ALA A 24 10.32 -3.08 -4.79
N GLU A 25 11.40 -3.65 -4.27
CA GLU A 25 12.44 -4.22 -5.15
C GLU A 25 11.89 -5.40 -5.96
N GLU A 26 11.09 -6.24 -5.30
CA GLU A 26 10.49 -7.47 -5.84
C GLU A 26 8.96 -7.47 -5.79
N ALA A 27 8.34 -6.36 -6.20
CA ALA A 27 6.90 -6.13 -6.14
C ALA A 27 6.05 -7.22 -6.84
N HIS A 28 6.50 -7.73 -8.00
CA HIS A 28 5.78 -8.77 -8.75
C HIS A 28 5.68 -10.12 -8.03
N SER A 29 6.63 -10.42 -7.14
CA SER A 29 6.63 -11.66 -6.35
C SER A 29 5.66 -11.60 -5.17
N ASN A 30 5.27 -10.39 -4.76
CA ASN A 30 4.40 -10.16 -3.62
C ASN A 30 2.92 -10.32 -4.01
N ARG A 31 2.14 -10.95 -3.13
CA ARG A 31 0.71 -11.21 -3.36
C ARG A 31 -0.18 -9.99 -3.09
N PHE A 32 0.33 -8.92 -2.49
CA PHE A 32 -0.45 -7.75 -2.07
C PHE A 32 -1.35 -7.21 -3.19
N SER A 33 -0.78 -6.87 -4.36
CA SER A 33 -1.55 -6.33 -5.49
C SER A 33 -2.64 -7.29 -5.94
N SER A 34 -2.36 -8.60 -5.99
CA SER A 34 -3.36 -9.61 -6.39
C SER A 34 -4.50 -9.74 -5.37
N MET A 35 -4.20 -9.62 -4.07
CA MET A 35 -5.20 -9.70 -3.01
C MET A 35 -6.10 -8.47 -2.99
N VAL A 36 -5.52 -7.26 -3.10
CA VAL A 36 -6.29 -6.01 -3.12
C VAL A 36 -7.13 -5.90 -4.40
N ASN A 37 -6.56 -6.25 -5.57
CA ASN A 37 -7.31 -6.23 -6.83
C ASN A 37 -8.48 -7.22 -6.82
N LYS A 38 -8.32 -8.38 -6.18
CA LYS A 38 -9.42 -9.32 -5.96
C LYS A 38 -10.53 -8.68 -5.13
N LEU A 39 -10.19 -8.00 -4.03
CA LEU A 39 -11.17 -7.28 -3.22
C LEU A 39 -11.87 -6.17 -4.01
N PHE A 40 -11.14 -5.39 -4.81
CA PHE A 40 -11.75 -4.37 -5.68
C PHE A 40 -12.75 -4.99 -6.67
N LYS A 41 -12.37 -6.10 -7.31
CA LYS A 41 -13.24 -6.80 -8.26
C LYS A 41 -14.50 -7.37 -7.59
N GLU A 42 -14.35 -8.03 -6.45
CA GLU A 42 -15.47 -8.62 -5.70
C GLU A 42 -16.46 -7.56 -5.20
N ASN A 43 -16.00 -6.34 -4.97
CA ASN A 43 -16.82 -5.22 -4.47
C ASN A 43 -17.17 -4.17 -5.54
N GLY A 44 -16.88 -4.43 -6.82
CA GLY A 44 -17.21 -3.50 -7.92
C GLY A 44 -16.50 -2.14 -7.84
N VAL A 45 -15.32 -2.08 -7.22
CA VAL A 45 -14.52 -0.86 -7.08
C VAL A 45 -13.68 -0.64 -8.35
N ASN A 46 -13.82 0.51 -8.99
CA ASN A 46 -13.03 0.91 -10.17
C ASN A 46 -11.62 1.39 -9.77
N ALA A 47 -10.83 0.48 -9.23
CA ALA A 47 -9.45 0.72 -8.83
C ALA A 47 -8.56 -0.50 -9.13
N MET A 48 -7.26 -0.24 -9.27
CA MET A 48 -6.25 -1.27 -9.48
C MET A 48 -4.93 -0.90 -8.80
N VAL A 49 -4.30 -1.89 -8.16
CA VAL A 49 -2.93 -1.84 -7.67
C VAL A 49 -2.00 -2.50 -8.69
N ILE A 50 -0.97 -1.79 -9.14
CA ILE A 50 0.03 -2.24 -10.09
C ILE A 50 1.32 -2.52 -9.32
N PRO A 51 1.85 -3.76 -9.31
CA PRO A 51 3.18 -4.03 -8.76
C PRO A 51 4.24 -3.33 -9.62
N MET A 52 5.17 -2.63 -8.97
CA MET A 52 6.23 -1.86 -9.61
C MET A 52 7.57 -2.24 -8.97
N ASN A 53 8.37 -3.04 -9.68
CA ASN A 53 9.75 -3.33 -9.28
C ASN A 53 10.62 -2.10 -9.53
N ILE A 54 11.09 -1.46 -8.47
CA ILE A 54 11.95 -0.28 -8.51
C ILE A 54 13.27 -0.64 -7.86
N ARG A 55 14.39 -0.22 -8.44
CA ARG A 55 15.71 -0.46 -7.85
C ARG A 55 15.98 0.54 -6.74
N PRO A 56 16.82 0.20 -5.73
CA PRO A 56 17.18 1.13 -4.68
C PRO A 56 17.72 2.48 -5.20
N ASP A 57 18.54 2.47 -6.25
CA ASP A 57 19.11 3.70 -6.81
C ASP A 57 18.07 4.58 -7.55
N ASP A 58 16.95 3.99 -7.96
CA ASP A 58 15.90 4.66 -8.74
C ASP A 58 14.73 5.14 -7.86
N ILE A 59 14.69 4.78 -6.57
CA ILE A 59 13.52 4.99 -5.72
C ILE A 59 13.21 6.47 -5.52
N VAL A 60 14.20 7.28 -5.16
CA VAL A 60 14.04 8.72 -4.90
C VAL A 60 13.49 9.43 -6.13
N PHE A 61 14.05 9.13 -7.30
CA PHE A 61 13.59 9.68 -8.57
C PHE A 61 12.18 9.19 -8.94
N THR A 62 11.89 7.90 -8.73
CA THR A 62 10.58 7.34 -9.02
C THR A 62 9.49 8.01 -8.17
N LEU A 63 9.72 8.14 -6.85
CA LEU A 63 8.78 8.76 -5.94
C LEU A 63 8.59 10.25 -6.24
N SER A 64 9.64 10.98 -6.60
CA SER A 64 9.51 12.41 -6.95
C SER A 64 8.62 12.63 -8.18
N GLN A 65 8.71 11.73 -9.18
CA GLN A 65 7.92 11.83 -10.41
C GLN A 65 6.45 11.41 -10.24
N MET A 66 6.06 10.81 -9.11
CA MET A 66 4.67 10.38 -8.87
C MET A 66 3.66 11.54 -8.97
N ARG A 67 4.07 12.76 -8.65
CA ARG A 67 3.28 14.00 -8.70
C ARG A 67 2.66 14.26 -10.07
N GLU A 68 3.38 13.89 -11.13
CA GLU A 68 3.00 14.10 -12.53
C GLU A 68 2.44 12.82 -13.18
N SER A 69 2.38 11.72 -12.42
CA SER A 69 1.93 10.43 -12.93
C SER A 69 0.40 10.35 -13.04
N LYS A 70 -0.09 9.24 -13.61
CA LYS A 70 -1.52 8.90 -13.61
C LYS A 70 -1.95 8.11 -12.38
N LEU A 71 -1.05 7.88 -11.42
CA LEU A 71 -1.39 7.21 -10.18
C LEU A 71 -2.23 8.13 -9.29
N SER A 72 -3.12 7.53 -8.51
CA SER A 72 -3.82 8.14 -7.39
C SER A 72 -3.02 8.03 -6.08
N GLY A 73 -2.02 7.14 -6.05
CA GLY A 73 -1.16 6.93 -4.90
C GLY A 73 -0.25 5.71 -5.05
N ALA A 74 0.47 5.35 -3.99
CA ALA A 74 1.23 4.10 -3.93
C ALA A 74 1.37 3.58 -2.50
N ILE A 75 1.52 2.27 -2.39
CA ILE A 75 1.95 1.56 -1.18
C ILE A 75 3.44 1.28 -1.33
N ILE A 76 4.22 1.58 -0.31
CA ILE A 76 5.69 1.51 -0.30
C ILE A 76 6.14 0.38 0.62
N ALA A 77 6.89 -0.57 0.06
CA ALA A 77 7.47 -1.66 0.84
C ALA A 77 8.56 -1.17 1.80
N SER A 78 8.79 -1.96 2.85
CA SER A 78 9.63 -1.61 4.01
C SER A 78 11.00 -1.04 3.67
N GLU A 79 11.64 -1.57 2.62
CA GLU A 79 12.97 -1.17 2.16
C GLU A 79 13.05 0.28 1.66
N TYR A 80 11.91 0.92 1.34
CA TYR A 80 11.84 2.26 0.76
C TYR A 80 11.07 3.28 1.60
N GLN A 81 10.52 2.88 2.76
CA GLN A 81 9.68 3.75 3.58
C GLN A 81 10.44 4.94 4.18
N GLY A 82 11.73 4.75 4.46
CA GLY A 82 12.62 5.81 4.94
C GLY A 82 12.99 6.82 3.84
N ASP A 83 13.07 6.39 2.58
CA ASP A 83 13.27 7.32 1.46
C ASP A 83 12.00 8.12 1.20
N ALA A 84 10.84 7.47 1.26
CA ALA A 84 9.54 8.07 0.97
C ALA A 84 9.21 9.29 1.84
N ILE A 85 9.53 9.27 3.14
CA ILE A 85 9.24 10.41 4.02
C ILE A 85 9.98 11.70 3.59
N SER A 86 11.16 11.57 2.98
CA SER A 86 11.95 12.72 2.53
C SER A 86 11.40 13.35 1.23
N ILE A 87 10.47 12.67 0.55
CA ILE A 87 9.96 13.04 -0.77
C ILE A 87 8.55 13.61 -0.72
N VAL A 88 7.73 13.20 0.25
CA VAL A 88 6.36 13.70 0.41
C VAL A 88 6.33 15.16 0.88
N ASP A 89 5.29 15.91 0.52
CA ASP A 89 5.15 17.32 0.94
C ASP A 89 4.56 17.45 2.33
N GLN A 90 3.66 16.52 2.67
CA GLN A 90 2.88 16.51 3.89
C GLN A 90 2.83 15.09 4.42
N THR A 91 2.83 14.96 5.73
CA THR A 91 2.77 13.67 6.43
C THR A 91 1.70 13.70 7.50
N SER A 92 1.08 12.56 7.76
CA SER A 92 0.33 12.39 9.00
C SER A 92 1.25 12.55 10.22
N ALA A 93 0.65 12.83 11.38
CA ALA A 93 1.42 12.90 12.63
C ALA A 93 2.12 11.58 12.95
N ASN A 94 1.48 10.45 12.65
CA ASN A 94 2.03 9.12 12.88
C ASN A 94 3.24 8.84 11.98
N ALA A 95 3.14 9.12 10.69
CA ALA A 95 4.26 9.03 9.75
C ALA A 95 5.44 9.92 10.17
N GLN A 96 5.15 11.16 10.58
CA GLN A 96 6.16 12.12 11.03
C GLN A 96 6.91 11.63 12.29
N VAL A 97 6.19 11.09 13.27
CA VAL A 97 6.79 10.57 14.52
C VAL A 97 7.65 9.35 14.26
N GLN A 98 7.23 8.45 13.37
CA GLN A 98 7.96 7.22 13.07
C GLN A 98 9.12 7.43 12.09
N GLY A 99 9.13 8.53 11.34
CA GLY A 99 10.15 8.76 10.31
C GLY A 99 9.98 7.85 9.09
N LEU A 100 8.77 7.34 8.85
CA LEU A 100 8.47 6.36 7.80
C LEU A 100 7.17 6.74 7.08
N VAL A 101 7.10 6.42 5.78
CA VAL A 101 5.89 6.53 4.96
C VAL A 101 5.73 5.23 4.16
N ASP A 102 4.61 4.56 4.33
CA ASP A 102 4.29 3.31 3.60
C ASP A 102 3.07 3.48 2.67
N LEU A 103 2.42 4.65 2.71
CA LEU A 103 1.30 5.03 1.86
C LEU A 103 1.49 6.46 1.38
N ILE A 104 1.37 6.67 0.08
CA ILE A 104 1.39 7.98 -0.56
C ILE A 104 0.07 8.19 -1.28
N TRP A 105 -0.61 9.30 -1.00
CA TRP A 105 -1.71 9.82 -1.82
C TRP A 105 -1.22 10.96 -2.72
N ILE A 106 -1.74 11.00 -3.94
CA ILE A 106 -1.48 12.10 -4.87
C ILE A 106 -2.75 12.94 -4.97
N GLU A 107 -2.69 14.18 -4.49
CA GLU A 107 -3.79 15.13 -4.58
C GLU A 107 -3.31 16.46 -5.15
N ASN A 108 -3.89 16.88 -6.28
CA ASN A 108 -3.56 18.15 -6.95
C ASN A 108 -2.06 18.36 -7.22
N GLY A 109 -1.32 17.28 -7.49
CA GLY A 109 0.13 17.31 -7.72
C GLY A 109 0.99 17.32 -6.45
N SER A 110 0.37 17.29 -5.27
CA SER A 110 1.05 17.15 -3.98
C SER A 110 1.03 15.70 -3.51
N LEU A 111 2.10 15.29 -2.81
CA LEU A 111 2.26 13.95 -2.22
C LEU A 111 2.01 14.01 -0.72
N TYR A 112 1.03 13.23 -0.26
CA TYR A 112 0.66 13.12 1.14
C TYR A 112 1.05 11.73 1.66
N GLY A 113 1.97 11.69 2.62
CA GLY A 113 2.49 10.46 3.22
C GLY A 113 1.72 10.05 4.48
N ASP A 114 1.49 8.76 4.64
CA ASP A 114 0.90 8.16 5.83
C ASP A 114 1.43 6.74 6.07
N LEU A 115 0.93 6.10 7.14
CA LEU A 115 1.22 4.74 7.54
C LEU A 115 -0.05 3.87 7.49
N ILE A 116 -0.25 3.07 6.45
CA ILE A 116 -1.39 2.17 6.29
C ILE A 116 -1.35 0.98 7.25
N MET A 117 -0.18 0.40 7.50
CA MET A 117 -0.11 -0.85 8.26
C MET A 117 -0.45 -0.67 9.75
N PRO A 118 0.12 0.32 10.46
CA PRO A 118 -0.29 0.62 11.83
C PRO A 118 -1.77 0.98 11.94
N GLU A 119 -2.30 1.82 11.04
CA GLU A 119 -3.71 2.22 11.06
C GLU A 119 -4.64 1.02 10.82
N ALA A 120 -4.29 0.14 9.87
CA ALA A 120 -5.03 -1.09 9.63
C ALA A 120 -5.04 -2.00 10.87
N LEU A 121 -3.90 -2.13 11.57
CA LEU A 121 -3.86 -2.90 12.82
C LEU A 121 -4.73 -2.26 13.91
N THR A 122 -4.61 -0.95 14.12
CA THR A 122 -5.45 -0.24 15.11
C THR A 122 -6.95 -0.40 14.81
N GLN A 123 -7.34 -0.37 13.54
CA GLN A 123 -8.73 -0.46 13.14
C GLN A 123 -9.28 -1.90 13.16
N TYR A 124 -8.47 -2.89 12.78
CA TYR A 124 -8.95 -4.25 12.53
C TYR A 124 -8.46 -5.30 13.54
N ALA A 125 -7.59 -4.96 14.50
CA ALA A 125 -7.05 -5.92 15.46
C ALA A 125 -8.11 -6.66 16.27
N GLU A 126 -9.23 -6.02 16.59
CA GLU A 126 -10.33 -6.62 17.36
C GLU A 126 -11.49 -7.12 16.48
N SER A 127 -11.34 -7.08 15.14
CA SER A 127 -12.41 -7.48 14.23
C SER A 127 -12.62 -8.99 14.25
N SER A 128 -13.87 -9.41 14.44
CA SER A 128 -14.30 -10.81 14.35
C SER A 128 -14.42 -11.33 12.91
N ASP A 129 -14.22 -10.47 11.90
CA ASP A 129 -14.27 -10.86 10.49
C ASP A 129 -13.04 -11.69 10.07
N PHE A 130 -11.95 -11.61 10.83
CA PHE A 130 -10.74 -12.39 10.60
C PHE A 130 -10.77 -13.68 11.44
N LYS A 131 -10.71 -14.83 10.76
CA LYS A 131 -10.81 -16.16 11.40
C LYS A 131 -9.66 -16.47 12.37
N ASP A 132 -8.50 -15.87 12.13
CA ASP A 132 -7.32 -16.00 12.96
C ASP A 132 -6.86 -14.59 13.37
N ASP A 133 -6.55 -14.41 14.65
CA ASP A 133 -5.86 -13.21 15.13
C ASP A 133 -4.38 -13.28 14.69
N ILE A 134 -4.18 -13.08 13.39
CA ILE A 134 -2.87 -13.20 12.75
C ILE A 134 -1.89 -12.17 13.31
N ALA A 135 -2.38 -11.01 13.74
CA ALA A 135 -1.57 -9.97 14.36
C ALA A 135 -1.03 -10.43 15.71
N LEU A 136 -1.91 -10.86 16.63
CA LEU A 136 -1.49 -11.37 17.94
C LEU A 136 -0.64 -12.61 17.83
N ARG A 137 -0.97 -13.52 16.90
CA ARG A 137 -0.19 -14.74 16.66
C ARG A 137 1.21 -14.40 16.15
N SER A 138 1.33 -13.50 15.18
CA SER A 138 2.63 -13.05 14.67
C SER A 138 3.46 -12.37 15.76
N LEU A 139 2.84 -11.49 16.54
CA LEU A 139 3.47 -10.82 17.68
C LEU A 139 3.96 -11.83 18.72
N SER A 140 3.14 -12.81 19.07
CA SER A 140 3.45 -13.83 20.08
C SER A 140 4.60 -14.73 19.63
N CYS A 141 4.60 -15.18 18.38
CA CYS A 141 5.71 -15.95 17.80
C CYS A 141 7.00 -15.13 17.77
N TYR A 142 6.93 -13.88 17.32
CA TYR A 142 8.09 -13.00 17.28
C TYR A 142 8.67 -12.75 18.67
N PHE A 143 7.82 -12.47 19.65
CA PHE A 143 8.23 -12.28 21.03
C PHE A 143 8.87 -13.55 21.63
N TYR A 144 8.28 -14.72 21.37
CA TYR A 144 8.87 -16.00 21.77
C TYR A 144 10.27 -16.19 21.18
N ASP A 145 10.46 -15.94 19.89
CA ASP A 145 11.77 -16.06 19.24
C ASP A 145 12.81 -15.09 19.81
N LEU A 146 12.40 -13.88 20.19
CA LEU A 146 13.27 -12.91 20.87
C LEU A 146 13.74 -13.43 22.23
N ILE A 147 12.85 -14.04 23.03
CA ILE A 147 13.19 -14.61 24.34
C ILE A 147 14.13 -15.82 24.20
N GLU A 148 13.95 -16.61 23.15
CA GLU A 148 14.77 -17.80 22.89
C GLU A 148 16.10 -17.48 22.16
N GLY A 149 16.36 -16.20 21.83
CA GLY A 149 17.59 -15.79 21.14
C GLY A 149 17.72 -16.31 19.72
N LYS A 150 16.59 -16.53 19.03
CA LYS A 150 16.54 -17.03 17.65
C LYS A 150 16.65 -15.94 16.59
N LYS A 151 16.85 -14.69 17.00
CA LYS A 151 16.93 -13.51 16.14
C LYS A 151 17.98 -12.52 16.63
#